data_AF-A0A7C7MUC0-F1
#
_entry.id   AF-A0A7C7MUC0-F1
#
_cell.length_a   1.000
_cell.length_b   1.000
_cell.length_c   1.000
_cell.angle_alpha   90.00
_cell.angle_beta   90.00
_cell.angle_gamma   90.00
#
_symmetry.space_group_name_H-M   'P 1'
#
loop_
_entity.id
_entity.type
_entity.pdbx_description
1 polymer ?
#
loop_
_entity_poly.entity_id
_entity_poly.type
_entity_poly.pdbx_seq_one_letter_code
_entity_poly.pdbx_strand_id
1 'polypeptide(L)'
;MRKLLNKFYNEDVEDFCTRLLYFFNTIDSYFFIAGLSSFFFYLVYFDVSYSVIPFLLIFGSVYVVYRICDFYPLFVLLSPFFLFFLLQMPGFSFQACGVLLALNTVVFVVIQILFMGIPDSIVSRDPTISFRKLWNSIFTIAPTTVSLSMSLFFSWLFSLILVFRPSPLENNGLLFWVTIFLAAGITYYFRPKSFVSENFKPETNGKIVDKVIVLNIDGCRLDKFKEANLPFLTALKEKNTYSPDGLQTVYRALTNPAFASILTGAVPEIHGIKNNNLGQTIKVEGLPDLVKSKLYGSMHVKHFSKPEWETKIVSLPTHGIYKSDDIMMDLLKEDLLADDGTRLFVADLSEVDFLGHAYGSDSLNYIEAIRRADKRIEEFFSYLKKKELTDDAVVIICSDHGMVRIDHSYLLSDAEIYVPFIISGEKIKNNLISYPASIMDITLTISYLLGIKYPSHSSGRVFIEAFS
;
A
#
# COMPACT_ATOMS: atom_id res chain seq x y z
N MET A 1 27.00 13.91 10.24
CA MET A 1 25.66 13.51 9.73
C MET A 1 24.51 14.18 10.49
N ARG A 2 24.33 13.96 11.82
CA ARG A 2 23.21 14.53 12.61
C ARG A 2 23.09 16.06 12.58
N LYS A 3 24.22 16.79 12.66
CA LYS A 3 24.26 18.28 12.51
C LYS A 3 23.95 18.77 11.08
N LEU A 4 24.18 17.95 10.06
CA LEU A 4 23.89 18.26 8.66
C LEU A 4 22.41 17.99 8.34
N LEU A 5 21.87 16.87 8.83
CA LEU A 5 20.44 16.56 8.77
C LEU A 5 19.62 17.68 9.41
N ASN A 6 19.92 18.08 10.66
CA ASN A 6 19.14 19.13 11.33
C ASN A 6 19.21 20.52 10.65
N LYS A 7 20.14 20.76 9.71
CA LYS A 7 20.28 22.04 9.00
C LYS A 7 19.51 22.08 7.68
N PHE A 8 19.22 20.92 7.09
CA PHE A 8 18.56 20.81 5.78
C PHE A 8 17.26 20.01 5.81
N TYR A 9 17.01 19.27 6.89
CA TYR A 9 15.84 18.42 7.03
C TYR A 9 14.66 19.21 7.59
N ASN A 10 13.57 19.22 6.84
CA ASN A 10 12.26 19.69 7.27
C ASN A 10 11.17 18.81 6.63
N GLU A 11 9.92 19.05 6.98
CA GLU A 11 8.79 18.29 6.46
C GLU A 11 8.68 18.33 4.92
N ASP A 12 9.00 19.46 4.28
CA ASP A 12 8.95 19.59 2.81
C ASP A 12 10.02 18.74 2.12
N VAL A 13 11.21 18.63 2.72
CA VAL A 13 12.28 17.77 2.22
C VAL A 13 11.92 16.30 2.42
N GLU A 14 11.30 15.94 3.56
CA GLU A 14 10.77 14.60 3.76
C GLU A 14 9.66 14.26 2.77
N ASP A 15 8.72 15.18 2.53
CA ASP A 15 7.64 15.03 1.53
C ASP A 15 8.25 14.77 0.15
N PHE A 16 9.20 15.59 -0.29
CA PHE A 16 9.88 15.41 -1.57
C PHE A 16 10.62 14.07 -1.66
N CYS A 17 11.39 13.71 -0.64
CA CYS A 17 12.15 12.45 -0.63
C CYS A 17 11.23 11.22 -0.63
N THR A 18 10.15 11.23 0.14
CA THR A 18 9.16 10.14 0.17
C THR A 18 8.44 10.03 -1.18
N ARG A 19 8.10 11.16 -1.80
CA ARG A 19 7.55 11.19 -3.17
C ARG A 19 8.51 10.63 -4.21
N LEU A 20 9.79 10.97 -4.10
CA LEU A 20 10.84 10.43 -4.97
C LEU A 20 10.98 8.93 -4.77
N LEU A 21 10.93 8.45 -3.53
CA LEU A 21 10.93 7.03 -3.20
C LEU A 21 9.74 6.31 -3.84
N TYR A 22 8.52 6.83 -3.74
CA TYR A 22 7.34 6.23 -4.39
C TYR A 22 7.45 6.18 -5.91
N PHE A 23 7.99 7.23 -6.52
CA PHE A 23 8.23 7.27 -7.96
C PHE A 23 9.19 6.16 -8.41
N PHE A 24 10.20 5.85 -7.60
CA PHE A 24 11.10 4.74 -7.90
C PHE A 24 10.60 3.38 -7.43
N ASN A 25 9.71 3.32 -6.43
CA ASN A 25 9.22 2.06 -5.85
C ASN A 25 8.05 1.46 -6.64
N THR A 26 7.23 2.29 -7.28
CA THR A 26 6.09 1.79 -8.06
C THR A 26 6.52 1.34 -9.45
N ILE A 27 6.09 0.13 -9.84
CA ILE A 27 6.45 -0.42 -11.16
C ILE A 27 5.95 0.47 -12.30
N ASP A 28 4.84 1.19 -12.07
CA ASP A 28 4.21 2.14 -12.98
C ASP A 28 5.19 3.18 -13.53
N SER A 29 6.13 3.66 -12.70
CA SER A 29 7.16 4.61 -13.13
C SER A 29 8.51 3.96 -13.38
N TYR A 30 8.86 2.93 -12.61
CA TYR A 30 10.13 2.24 -12.77
C TYR A 30 10.33 1.64 -14.17
N PHE A 31 9.31 0.97 -14.72
CA PHE A 31 9.47 0.19 -15.96
C PHE A 31 9.93 1.06 -17.13
N PHE A 32 9.44 2.32 -17.20
CA PHE A 32 9.83 3.22 -18.27
C PHE A 32 11.23 3.79 -18.03
N ILE A 33 11.62 4.07 -16.78
CA ILE A 33 12.98 4.56 -16.47
C ILE A 33 13.98 3.49 -16.86
N ALA A 34 13.82 2.28 -16.35
CA ALA A 34 14.73 1.17 -16.63
C ALA A 34 14.73 0.76 -18.11
N GLY A 35 13.55 0.63 -18.71
CA GLY A 35 13.42 0.26 -20.13
C GLY A 35 13.94 1.33 -21.09
N LEU A 36 13.71 2.62 -20.82
CA LEU A 36 14.28 3.70 -21.64
C LEU A 36 15.78 3.85 -21.44
N SER A 37 16.28 3.77 -20.21
CA SER A 37 17.72 3.84 -19.94
C SER A 37 18.47 2.71 -20.65
N SER A 38 17.96 1.47 -20.58
CA SER A 38 18.55 0.33 -21.29
C SER A 38 18.46 0.48 -22.81
N PHE A 39 17.32 0.96 -23.33
CA PHE A 39 17.15 1.26 -24.75
C PHE A 39 18.16 2.31 -25.25
N PHE A 40 18.24 3.49 -24.61
CA PHE A 40 19.14 4.55 -25.05
C PHE A 40 20.61 4.17 -24.93
N PHE A 41 21.00 3.45 -23.87
CA PHE A 41 22.36 2.93 -23.75
C PHE A 41 22.67 1.95 -24.88
N TYR A 42 21.74 1.05 -25.21
CA TYR A 42 21.89 0.12 -26.32
C TYR A 42 22.09 0.85 -27.67
N LEU A 43 21.29 1.89 -27.93
CA LEU A 43 21.42 2.68 -29.16
C LEU A 43 22.82 3.33 -29.28
N VAL A 44 23.32 3.92 -28.20
CA VAL A 44 24.63 4.59 -28.19
C VAL A 44 25.77 3.57 -28.34
N TYR A 45 25.69 2.44 -27.63
CA TYR A 45 26.77 1.45 -27.64
C TYR A 45 26.90 0.71 -28.98
N PHE A 46 25.79 0.42 -29.65
CA PHE A 46 25.77 -0.30 -30.93
C PHE A 46 25.57 0.61 -32.15
N ASP A 47 25.58 1.93 -31.97
CA ASP A 47 25.36 2.94 -33.02
C ASP A 47 24.09 2.67 -33.85
N VAL A 48 22.99 2.33 -33.15
CA VAL A 48 21.71 1.98 -33.78
C VAL A 48 20.86 3.24 -33.95
N SER A 49 20.46 3.53 -35.18
CA SER A 49 19.53 4.63 -35.46
C SER A 49 18.08 4.26 -35.12
N TYR A 50 17.31 5.27 -34.72
CA TYR A 50 15.86 5.14 -34.50
C TYR A 50 15.12 6.36 -35.03
N SER A 51 13.84 6.15 -35.36
CA SER A 51 12.95 7.23 -35.78
C SER A 51 12.02 7.60 -34.63
N VAL A 52 11.84 8.90 -34.41
CA VAL A 52 11.05 9.43 -33.27
C VAL A 52 9.58 9.02 -33.35
N ILE A 53 8.95 9.08 -34.53
CA ILE A 53 7.53 8.78 -34.68
C ILE A 53 7.21 7.31 -34.35
N PRO A 54 7.88 6.29 -34.96
CA PRO A 54 7.69 4.89 -34.57
C PRO A 54 7.99 4.64 -33.09
N PHE A 55 9.02 5.28 -32.54
CA PHE A 55 9.33 5.19 -31.12
C PHE A 55 8.15 5.64 -30.24
N LEU A 56 7.56 6.80 -30.52
CA LEU A 56 6.42 7.32 -29.75
C LEU A 56 5.18 6.43 -29.87
N LEU A 57 4.91 5.87 -31.05
CA LEU A 57 3.79 4.96 -31.27
C LEU A 57 3.96 3.65 -30.50
N ILE A 58 5.16 3.05 -30.55
CA ILE A 58 5.47 1.82 -29.81
C ILE A 58 5.42 2.10 -28.30
N PHE A 59 6.04 3.19 -27.85
CA PHE A 59 6.02 3.64 -26.46
C PHE A 59 4.57 3.73 -25.94
N GLY A 60 3.72 4.47 -26.66
CA GLY A 60 2.32 4.65 -26.28
C GLY A 60 1.55 3.32 -26.26
N SER A 61 1.81 2.44 -27.22
CA SER A 61 1.16 1.13 -27.31
C SER A 61 1.55 0.22 -26.14
N VAL A 62 2.84 0.12 -25.80
CA VAL A 62 3.30 -0.66 -24.64
C VAL A 62 2.77 -0.07 -23.34
N TYR A 63 2.78 1.26 -23.21
CA TYR A 63 2.20 1.92 -22.06
C TYR A 63 0.73 1.51 -21.87
N VAL A 64 -0.09 1.56 -22.92
CA VAL A 64 -1.50 1.12 -22.86
C VAL A 64 -1.62 -0.34 -22.45
N VAL A 65 -0.84 -1.25 -23.05
CA VAL A 65 -0.83 -2.69 -22.68
C VAL A 65 -0.56 -2.87 -21.20
N TYR A 66 0.48 -2.21 -20.66
CA TYR A 66 0.87 -2.33 -19.26
C TYR A 66 -0.16 -1.70 -18.31
N ARG A 67 -0.80 -0.60 -18.72
CA ARG A 67 -1.93 0.00 -17.97
C ARG A 67 -3.14 -0.93 -17.91
N ILE A 68 -3.44 -1.66 -18.99
CA ILE A 68 -4.56 -2.60 -19.04
C ILE A 68 -4.26 -3.80 -18.12
N CYS A 69 -3.08 -4.42 -18.25
CA CYS A 69 -2.72 -5.57 -17.42
C CYS A 69 -2.40 -5.20 -15.97
N ASP A 70 -2.21 -3.91 -15.68
CA ASP A 70 -1.89 -3.36 -14.36
C ASP A 70 -0.67 -4.04 -13.73
N PHE A 71 0.28 -4.42 -14.60
CA PHE A 71 1.51 -5.15 -14.28
C PHE A 71 1.29 -6.52 -13.63
N TYR A 72 0.08 -7.05 -13.61
CA TYR A 72 -0.29 -8.22 -12.81
C TYR A 72 0.45 -9.50 -13.28
N PRO A 73 0.86 -10.42 -12.37
CA PRO A 73 1.75 -11.54 -12.72
C PRO A 73 1.20 -12.50 -13.76
N LEU A 74 -0.12 -12.60 -13.90
CA LEU A 74 -0.75 -13.40 -14.97
C LEU A 74 -0.27 -12.97 -16.37
N PHE A 75 0.01 -11.68 -16.58
CA PHE A 75 0.55 -11.18 -17.85
C PHE A 75 1.92 -11.81 -18.19
N VAL A 76 2.76 -12.01 -17.17
CA VAL A 76 4.07 -12.66 -17.31
C VAL A 76 3.91 -14.12 -17.69
N LEU A 77 2.93 -14.83 -17.10
CA LEU A 77 2.63 -16.22 -17.44
C LEU A 77 2.11 -16.38 -18.88
N LEU A 78 1.47 -15.35 -19.43
CA LEU A 78 1.01 -15.31 -20.82
C LEU A 78 2.12 -14.92 -21.81
N SER A 79 3.33 -14.60 -21.33
CA SER A 79 4.43 -14.15 -22.18
C SER A 79 4.85 -15.09 -23.30
N PRO A 80 4.79 -16.43 -23.19
CA PRO A 80 5.11 -17.30 -24.31
C PRO A 80 4.28 -17.02 -25.57
N PHE A 81 3.02 -16.58 -25.42
CA PHE A 81 2.11 -16.34 -26.55
C PHE A 81 2.49 -15.14 -27.41
N PHE A 82 3.08 -14.10 -26.81
CA PHE A 82 3.53 -12.91 -27.56
C PHE A 82 5.05 -12.92 -27.81
N LEU A 83 5.85 -13.43 -26.87
CA LEU A 83 7.30 -13.54 -27.08
C LEU A 83 7.64 -14.43 -28.27
N PHE A 84 6.84 -15.48 -28.54
CA PHE A 84 7.02 -16.33 -29.72
C PHE A 84 7.14 -15.54 -31.03
N PHE A 85 6.31 -14.50 -31.21
CA PHE A 85 6.32 -13.66 -32.40
C PHE A 85 7.45 -12.62 -32.36
N LEU A 86 7.74 -12.07 -31.17
CA LEU A 86 8.84 -11.10 -31.00
C LEU A 86 10.21 -11.73 -31.32
N LEU A 87 10.41 -13.00 -30.95
CA LEU A 87 11.64 -13.74 -31.21
C LEU A 87 11.83 -14.10 -32.70
N GLN A 88 10.79 -13.92 -33.52
CA GLN A 88 10.82 -14.14 -34.96
C GLN A 88 10.90 -12.83 -35.77
N MET A 89 11.14 -11.71 -35.10
CA MET A 89 11.33 -10.42 -35.79
C MET A 89 12.60 -10.45 -36.66
N PRO A 90 12.57 -9.86 -37.86
CA PRO A 90 13.79 -9.56 -38.59
C PRO A 90 14.77 -8.74 -37.72
N GLY A 91 16.03 -9.14 -37.66
CA GLY A 91 17.02 -8.48 -36.81
C GLY A 91 17.00 -8.88 -35.33
N PHE A 92 16.23 -9.92 -34.97
CA PHE A 92 16.33 -10.54 -33.64
C PHE A 92 17.78 -10.94 -33.33
N SER A 93 18.24 -10.64 -32.11
CA SER A 93 19.58 -10.95 -31.65
C SER A 93 19.58 -11.41 -30.20
N PHE A 94 20.08 -12.61 -29.96
CA PHE A 94 20.32 -13.12 -28.59
C PHE A 94 21.31 -12.24 -27.83
N GLN A 95 22.28 -11.65 -28.52
CA GLN A 95 23.21 -10.70 -27.91
C GLN A 95 22.48 -9.44 -27.44
N ALA A 96 21.57 -8.88 -28.27
CA ALA A 96 20.76 -7.73 -27.87
C ALA A 96 19.89 -8.05 -26.65
N CYS A 97 19.27 -9.23 -26.63
CA CYS A 97 18.49 -9.71 -25.49
C CYS A 97 19.30 -9.75 -24.20
N GLY A 98 20.50 -10.34 -24.25
CA GLY A 98 21.40 -10.45 -23.10
C GLY A 98 21.92 -9.10 -22.61
N VAL A 99 22.29 -8.20 -23.53
CA VAL A 99 22.74 -6.84 -23.16
C VAL A 99 21.62 -6.04 -22.50
N LEU A 100 20.42 -6.03 -23.07
CA LEU A 100 19.28 -5.31 -22.49
C LEU A 100 18.91 -5.87 -21.11
N LEU A 101 18.96 -7.18 -20.92
CA LEU A 101 18.72 -7.81 -19.62
C LEU A 101 19.78 -7.38 -18.59
N ALA A 102 21.05 -7.39 -18.97
CA ALA A 102 22.14 -6.95 -18.10
C ALA A 102 22.00 -5.47 -17.72
N LEU A 103 21.66 -4.60 -18.67
CA LEU A 103 21.46 -3.16 -18.41
C LEU A 103 20.28 -2.91 -17.47
N ASN A 104 19.13 -3.55 -17.70
CA ASN A 104 17.99 -3.45 -16.79
C ASN A 104 18.32 -4.00 -15.39
N THR A 105 19.17 -5.02 -15.30
CA THR A 105 19.65 -5.56 -14.01
C THR A 105 20.53 -4.56 -13.26
N VAL A 106 21.43 -3.87 -13.95
CA VAL A 106 22.25 -2.80 -13.33
C VAL A 106 21.36 -1.65 -12.86
N VAL A 107 20.43 -1.18 -13.69
CA VAL A 107 19.50 -0.10 -13.32
C VAL A 107 18.64 -0.51 -12.12
N PHE A 108 18.14 -1.75 -12.09
CA PHE A 108 17.42 -2.31 -10.96
C PHE A 108 18.23 -2.23 -9.68
N VAL A 109 19.46 -2.78 -9.67
CA VAL A 109 20.32 -2.81 -8.48
C VAL A 109 20.62 -1.40 -7.98
N VAL A 110 20.91 -0.47 -8.90
CA VAL A 110 21.19 0.93 -8.55
C VAL A 110 19.97 1.59 -7.93
N ILE A 111 18.79 1.48 -8.55
CA ILE A 111 17.56 2.08 -8.02
C ILE A 111 17.19 1.47 -6.67
N GLN A 112 17.26 0.14 -6.56
CA GLN A 112 16.91 -0.59 -5.34
C GLN A 112 17.80 -0.20 -4.17
N ILE A 113 19.11 -0.04 -4.38
CA ILE A 113 20.03 0.39 -3.32
C ILE A 113 19.81 1.87 -2.97
N LEU A 114 19.79 2.75 -3.98
CA LEU A 114 19.80 4.20 -3.75
C LEU A 114 18.47 4.73 -3.21
N PHE A 115 17.34 4.29 -3.76
CA PHE A 115 16.03 4.87 -3.46
C PHE A 115 15.19 4.04 -2.49
N MET A 116 15.60 2.81 -2.17
CA MET A 116 14.89 1.99 -1.18
C MET A 116 15.81 1.56 -0.04
N GLY A 117 16.91 0.88 -0.38
CA GLY A 117 17.82 0.31 0.60
C GLY A 117 18.40 1.35 1.55
N ILE A 118 18.99 2.44 1.02
CA ILE A 118 19.60 3.49 1.84
C ILE A 118 18.57 4.22 2.72
N PRO A 119 17.43 4.70 2.21
CA PRO A 119 16.37 5.28 3.04
C PRO A 119 15.93 4.36 4.19
N ASP A 120 15.65 3.09 3.91
CA ASP A 120 15.21 2.14 4.94
C ASP A 120 16.33 1.80 5.92
N SER A 121 17.59 1.78 5.46
CA SER A 121 18.75 1.61 6.33
C SER A 121 18.89 2.79 7.31
N ILE A 122 18.56 4.01 6.86
CA ILE A 122 18.53 5.20 7.72
C ILE A 122 17.41 5.06 8.73
N VAL A 123 16.17 4.75 8.32
CA VAL A 123 15.01 4.67 9.22
C VAL A 123 15.17 3.53 10.25
N SER A 124 15.65 2.36 9.82
CA SER A 124 15.86 1.19 10.68
C SER A 124 17.09 1.29 11.59
N ARG A 125 18.03 2.19 11.26
CA ARG A 125 19.38 2.25 11.84
C ARG A 125 20.20 0.98 11.59
N ASP A 126 19.91 0.26 10.51
CA ASP A 126 20.56 -0.99 10.12
C ASP A 126 21.07 -0.89 8.66
N PRO A 127 22.39 -0.81 8.42
CA PRO A 127 22.95 -0.73 7.07
C PRO A 127 22.80 -2.02 6.26
N THR A 128 22.41 -3.14 6.89
CA THR A 128 22.24 -4.43 6.20
C THR A 128 20.93 -4.52 5.43
N ILE A 129 19.98 -3.61 5.69
CA ILE A 129 18.64 -3.64 5.05
C ILE A 129 18.73 -3.56 3.53
N SER A 130 19.60 -2.70 2.97
CA SER A 130 19.81 -2.62 1.52
C SER A 130 20.10 -3.97 0.88
N PHE A 131 21.00 -4.75 1.48
CA PHE A 131 21.40 -6.06 0.96
C PHE A 131 20.30 -7.12 1.17
N ARG A 132 19.62 -7.07 2.32
CA ARG A 132 18.49 -7.97 2.61
C ARG A 132 17.34 -7.76 1.61
N LYS A 133 16.97 -6.50 1.34
CA LYS A 133 15.94 -6.16 0.37
C LYS A 133 16.33 -6.63 -1.03
N LEU A 134 17.58 -6.42 -1.44
CA LEU A 134 18.05 -6.91 -2.73
C LEU A 134 17.96 -8.45 -2.82
N TRP A 135 18.41 -9.17 -1.80
CA TRP A 135 18.32 -10.63 -1.77
C TRP A 135 16.87 -11.13 -1.80
N ASN A 136 16.01 -10.58 -0.95
CA ASN A 136 14.61 -10.98 -0.85
C ASN A 136 13.80 -10.60 -2.11
N SER A 137 14.25 -9.59 -2.87
CA SER A 137 13.59 -9.20 -4.12
C SER A 137 13.59 -10.29 -5.19
N ILE A 138 14.55 -11.22 -5.13
CA ILE A 138 14.67 -12.36 -6.04
C ILE A 138 13.45 -13.29 -5.92
N PHE A 139 12.91 -13.42 -4.70
CA PHE A 139 11.85 -14.38 -4.37
C PHE A 139 10.46 -13.73 -4.22
N THR A 140 10.37 -12.42 -4.39
CA THR A 140 9.16 -11.63 -4.17
C THR A 140 8.46 -11.40 -5.51
N ILE A 141 7.15 -11.58 -5.57
CA ILE A 141 6.31 -11.37 -6.76
C ILE A 141 5.27 -10.30 -6.44
N ALA A 142 5.47 -9.09 -6.95
CA ALA A 142 4.65 -7.92 -6.62
C ALA A 142 4.78 -6.79 -7.68
N PRO A 143 3.85 -5.81 -7.76
CA PRO A 143 3.84 -4.65 -8.67
C PRO A 143 4.84 -3.56 -8.27
N THR A 144 5.91 -3.89 -7.57
CA THR A 144 6.84 -2.89 -7.07
C THR A 144 8.26 -3.23 -7.51
N THR A 145 9.16 -2.29 -7.29
CA THR A 145 10.59 -2.54 -7.51
C THR A 145 11.22 -3.45 -6.47
N VAL A 146 10.46 -3.84 -5.45
CA VAL A 146 10.85 -4.91 -4.51
C VAL A 146 10.74 -6.29 -5.13
N SER A 147 10.15 -6.44 -6.31
CA SER A 147 10.17 -7.68 -7.08
C SER A 147 11.15 -7.60 -8.25
N LEU A 148 12.28 -8.33 -8.14
CA LEU A 148 13.29 -8.39 -9.20
C LEU A 148 12.69 -8.94 -10.50
N SER A 149 11.95 -10.05 -10.41
CA SER A 149 11.40 -10.74 -11.57
C SER A 149 10.38 -9.89 -12.33
N MET A 150 9.48 -9.22 -11.61
CA MET A 150 8.49 -8.33 -12.21
C MET A 150 9.17 -7.09 -12.81
N SER A 151 10.05 -6.44 -12.05
CA SER A 151 10.79 -5.26 -12.50
C SER A 151 11.61 -5.52 -13.75
N LEU A 152 12.39 -6.60 -13.76
CA LEU A 152 13.18 -6.99 -14.93
C LEU A 152 12.28 -7.39 -16.09
N PHE A 153 11.23 -8.18 -15.88
CA PHE A 153 10.37 -8.62 -16.97
C PHE A 153 9.76 -7.43 -17.73
N PHE A 154 9.12 -6.50 -17.03
CA PHE A 154 8.41 -5.38 -17.69
C PHE A 154 9.37 -4.38 -18.35
N SER A 155 10.50 -4.07 -17.70
CA SER A 155 11.52 -3.16 -18.25
C SER A 155 12.29 -3.79 -19.41
N TRP A 156 12.65 -5.06 -19.31
CA TRP A 156 13.31 -5.83 -20.37
C TRP A 156 12.39 -6.01 -21.58
N LEU A 157 11.15 -6.47 -21.38
CA LEU A 157 10.17 -6.60 -22.47
C LEU A 157 9.95 -5.25 -23.16
N PHE A 158 9.83 -4.16 -22.40
CA PHE A 158 9.65 -2.83 -22.98
C PHE A 158 10.84 -2.42 -23.86
N SER A 159 12.07 -2.56 -23.36
CA SER A 159 13.28 -2.27 -24.13
C SER A 159 13.45 -3.17 -25.37
N LEU A 160 13.08 -4.45 -25.29
CA LEU A 160 13.07 -5.35 -26.45
C LEU A 160 12.12 -4.89 -27.54
N ILE A 161 10.90 -4.49 -27.18
CA ILE A 161 9.91 -4.02 -28.14
C ILE A 161 10.41 -2.73 -28.84
N LEU A 162 11.07 -1.83 -28.10
CA LEU A 162 11.67 -0.62 -28.67
C LEU A 162 12.85 -0.91 -29.61
N VAL A 163 13.66 -1.93 -29.32
CA VAL A 163 14.78 -2.35 -30.18
C VAL A 163 14.30 -3.09 -31.42
N PHE A 164 13.43 -4.09 -31.28
CA PHE A 164 12.99 -4.93 -32.40
C PHE A 164 11.83 -4.36 -33.22
N ARG A 165 11.10 -3.37 -32.69
CA ARG A 165 10.10 -2.56 -33.43
C ARG A 165 9.11 -3.41 -34.24
N PRO A 166 8.31 -4.28 -33.59
CA PRO A 166 7.37 -5.15 -34.28
C PRO A 166 6.39 -4.34 -35.13
N SER A 167 6.48 -4.49 -36.45
CA SER A 167 5.66 -3.74 -37.40
C SER A 167 4.28 -4.38 -37.55
N PRO A 168 3.17 -3.66 -37.32
CA PRO A 168 1.83 -4.21 -37.52
C PRO A 168 1.50 -4.48 -39.00
N LEU A 169 2.36 -4.05 -39.93
CA LEU A 169 2.23 -4.33 -41.37
C LEU A 169 2.84 -5.68 -41.77
N GLU A 170 3.57 -6.33 -40.87
CA GLU A 170 4.19 -7.65 -41.07
C GLU A 170 3.47 -8.70 -40.24
N ASN A 171 3.33 -9.93 -40.77
CA ASN A 171 2.56 -11.01 -40.12
C ASN A 171 2.96 -11.22 -38.65
N ASN A 172 4.26 -11.40 -38.37
CA ASN A 172 4.73 -11.63 -37.00
C ASN A 172 4.56 -10.39 -36.11
N GLY A 173 4.72 -9.18 -36.65
CA GLY A 173 4.55 -7.95 -35.86
C GLY A 173 3.07 -7.69 -35.54
N LEU A 174 2.16 -7.95 -36.48
CA LEU A 174 0.72 -7.94 -36.24
C LEU A 174 0.33 -8.97 -35.17
N LEU A 175 0.79 -10.21 -35.30
CA LEU A 175 0.51 -11.29 -34.35
C LEU A 175 1.09 -11.00 -32.96
N PHE A 176 2.27 -10.38 -32.87
CA PHE A 176 2.82 -9.88 -31.61
C PHE A 176 1.86 -8.89 -30.93
N TRP A 177 1.43 -7.85 -31.65
CA TRP A 177 0.51 -6.85 -31.09
C TRP A 177 -0.83 -7.46 -30.71
N VAL A 178 -1.43 -8.30 -31.55
CA VAL A 178 -2.70 -8.98 -31.23
C VAL A 178 -2.58 -9.82 -29.97
N THR A 179 -1.53 -10.63 -29.84
CA THR A 179 -1.34 -11.52 -28.69
C THR A 179 -0.97 -10.80 -27.40
N ILE A 180 -0.17 -9.72 -27.46
CA ILE A 180 0.16 -8.95 -26.26
C ILE A 180 -1.06 -8.16 -25.75
N PHE A 181 -1.90 -7.61 -26.64
CA PHE A 181 -3.15 -6.97 -26.25
C PHE A 181 -4.17 -7.98 -25.72
N LEU A 182 -4.27 -9.17 -26.32
CA LEU A 182 -5.10 -10.26 -25.80
C LEU A 182 -4.63 -10.69 -24.40
N ALA A 183 -3.32 -10.86 -24.20
CA ALA A 183 -2.75 -11.18 -22.90
C ALA A 183 -3.07 -10.11 -21.86
N ALA A 184 -3.00 -8.83 -22.23
CA ALA A 184 -3.39 -7.73 -21.34
C ALA A 184 -4.89 -7.76 -20.99
N GLY A 185 -5.76 -8.02 -21.98
CA GLY A 185 -7.21 -8.14 -21.77
C GLY A 185 -7.58 -9.33 -20.86
N ILE A 186 -6.97 -10.49 -21.09
CA ILE A 186 -7.13 -11.67 -20.21
C ILE A 186 -6.68 -11.32 -18.80
N THR A 187 -5.51 -10.68 -18.66
CA THR A 187 -4.99 -10.27 -17.36
C THR A 187 -5.94 -9.31 -16.64
N TYR A 188 -6.44 -8.29 -17.34
CA TYR A 188 -7.42 -7.34 -16.80
C TYR A 188 -8.69 -8.02 -16.32
N TYR A 189 -9.18 -9.02 -17.06
CA TYR A 189 -10.41 -9.72 -16.73
C TYR A 189 -10.26 -10.61 -15.49
N PHE A 190 -9.13 -11.31 -15.37
CA PHE A 190 -8.89 -12.29 -14.30
C PHE A 190 -8.16 -11.74 -13.07
N ARG A 191 -7.64 -10.51 -13.10
CA ARG A 191 -7.02 -9.91 -11.90
C ARG A 191 -8.08 -9.72 -10.79
N PRO A 192 -7.68 -9.76 -9.51
CA PRO A 192 -8.56 -9.51 -8.39
C PRO A 192 -9.20 -8.12 -8.44
N LYS A 193 -10.35 -8.01 -7.79
CA LYS A 193 -11.09 -6.76 -7.59
C LYS A 193 -11.37 -6.61 -6.09
N SER A 194 -11.52 -5.38 -5.64
CA SER A 194 -11.90 -5.10 -4.25
C SER A 194 -13.22 -5.78 -3.91
N PHE A 195 -13.25 -6.50 -2.80
CA PHE A 195 -14.48 -7.02 -2.23
C PHE A 195 -15.29 -5.88 -1.61
N VAL A 196 -16.59 -5.84 -1.93
CA VAL A 196 -17.54 -4.88 -1.37
C VAL A 196 -18.62 -5.66 -0.67
N SER A 197 -18.76 -5.44 0.63
CA SER A 197 -19.80 -6.07 1.45
C SER A 197 -21.20 -5.71 0.99
N GLU A 198 -22.18 -6.52 1.37
CA GLU A 198 -23.59 -6.20 1.14
C GLU A 198 -23.92 -4.82 1.73
N ASN A 199 -24.71 -4.02 0.99
CA ASN A 199 -25.04 -2.67 1.44
C ASN A 199 -26.07 -2.73 2.59
N PHE A 200 -25.61 -2.45 3.81
CA PHE A 200 -26.46 -2.34 5.00
C PHE A 200 -26.12 -1.09 5.80
N LYS A 201 -26.91 -0.03 5.58
CA LYS A 201 -26.70 1.31 6.14
C LYS A 201 -27.95 1.76 6.92
N PRO A 202 -28.15 1.30 8.16
CA PRO A 202 -29.28 1.73 8.98
C PRO A 202 -29.26 3.25 9.19
N GLU A 203 -30.42 3.85 9.48
CA GLU A 203 -30.47 5.29 9.79
C GLU A 203 -29.66 5.61 11.05
N THR A 204 -28.93 6.72 11.01
CA THR A 204 -28.12 7.19 12.15
C THR A 204 -29.00 7.96 13.13
N ASN A 205 -29.45 7.28 14.20
CA ASN A 205 -30.35 7.85 15.21
C ASN A 205 -29.58 8.56 16.33
N GLY A 206 -28.88 9.65 15.98
CA GLY A 206 -28.04 10.38 16.93
C GLY A 206 -26.71 9.69 17.23
N LYS A 207 -25.89 10.32 18.08
CA LYS A 207 -24.56 9.81 18.43
C LYS A 207 -24.67 8.67 19.45
N ILE A 208 -23.97 7.57 19.20
CA ILE A 208 -23.76 6.49 20.19
C ILE A 208 -22.58 6.87 21.09
N VAL A 209 -21.52 7.44 20.50
CA VAL A 209 -20.33 7.93 21.20
C VAL A 209 -19.88 9.31 20.71
N ASP A 210 -19.15 10.02 21.57
CA ASP A 210 -18.54 11.30 21.23
C ASP A 210 -17.28 11.16 20.40
N LYS A 211 -16.44 10.18 20.73
CA LYS A 211 -15.13 9.99 20.09
C LYS A 211 -14.99 8.58 19.53
N VAL A 212 -14.41 8.49 18.34
CA VAL A 212 -13.91 7.25 17.76
C VAL A 212 -12.40 7.39 17.55
N ILE A 213 -11.65 6.40 18.01
CA ILE A 213 -10.20 6.29 17.81
C ILE A 213 -9.93 5.06 16.95
N VAL A 214 -9.27 5.24 15.81
CA VAL A 214 -8.81 4.16 14.95
C VAL A 214 -7.32 4.00 15.15
N LEU A 215 -6.89 2.82 15.58
CA LEU A 215 -5.50 2.40 15.69
C LEU A 215 -5.23 1.40 14.57
N ASN A 216 -4.67 1.89 13.46
CA ASN A 216 -4.24 1.05 12.34
C ASN A 216 -2.84 0.51 12.64
N ILE A 217 -2.69 -0.81 12.64
CA ILE A 217 -1.38 -1.48 12.66
C ILE A 217 -0.99 -1.71 11.19
N ASP A 218 -0.23 -0.79 10.59
CA ASP A 218 0.09 -0.83 9.15
C ASP A 218 0.70 -2.18 8.75
N GLY A 219 0.24 -2.76 7.65
CA GLY A 219 0.82 -3.98 7.08
C GLY A 219 0.72 -5.22 7.96
N CYS A 220 -0.27 -5.31 8.86
CA CYS A 220 -0.43 -6.40 9.82
C CYS A 220 -1.28 -7.54 9.26
N ARG A 221 -0.64 -8.66 8.97
CA ARG A 221 -1.30 -9.88 8.50
C ARG A 221 -2.15 -10.52 9.60
N LEU A 222 -3.36 -10.97 9.26
CA LEU A 222 -4.24 -11.66 10.22
C LEU A 222 -3.60 -12.94 10.79
N ASP A 223 -2.94 -13.75 9.97
CA ASP A 223 -2.34 -15.02 10.41
C ASP A 223 -1.22 -14.79 11.43
N LYS A 224 -0.33 -13.83 11.16
CA LYS A 224 0.74 -13.43 12.08
C LYS A 224 0.24 -12.73 13.33
N PHE A 225 -0.86 -11.97 13.21
CA PHE A 225 -1.55 -11.42 14.37
C PHE A 225 -2.07 -12.52 15.31
N LYS A 226 -2.62 -13.62 14.77
CA LYS A 226 -3.09 -14.78 15.54
C LYS A 226 -1.95 -15.61 16.14
N GLU A 227 -0.83 -15.73 15.43
CA GLU A 227 0.36 -16.46 15.89
C GLU A 227 1.19 -15.68 16.93
N ALA A 228 1.18 -14.36 16.84
CA ALA A 228 1.87 -13.52 17.80
C ALA A 228 1.19 -13.69 19.17
N ASN A 229 1.98 -13.99 20.20
CA ASN A 229 1.48 -14.01 21.58
C ASN A 229 1.11 -12.56 21.99
N LEU A 230 -0.16 -12.18 21.84
CA LEU A 230 -0.71 -10.85 22.09
C LEU A 230 -1.65 -10.89 23.30
N PRO A 231 -1.12 -10.91 24.54
CA PRO A 231 -1.93 -11.13 25.75
C PRO A 231 -3.03 -10.07 25.91
N PHE A 232 -2.74 -8.79 25.62
CA PHE A 232 -3.71 -7.73 25.81
C PHE A 232 -4.84 -7.81 24.77
N LEU A 233 -4.52 -7.85 23.47
CA LEU A 233 -5.51 -7.91 22.40
C LEU A 233 -6.30 -9.22 22.41
N THR A 234 -5.69 -10.33 22.86
CA THR A 234 -6.41 -11.58 23.10
C THR A 234 -7.44 -11.41 24.21
N ALA A 235 -7.09 -10.78 25.34
CA ALA A 235 -8.07 -10.53 26.40
C ALA A 235 -9.13 -9.48 25.99
N LEU A 236 -8.76 -8.52 25.15
CA LEU A 236 -9.64 -7.46 24.68
C LEU A 236 -10.74 -8.00 23.76
N LYS A 237 -10.38 -8.81 22.76
CA LYS A 237 -11.34 -9.34 21.79
C LYS A 237 -12.38 -10.26 22.44
N GLU A 238 -12.02 -11.01 23.48
CA GLU A 238 -12.95 -11.91 24.21
C GLU A 238 -14.01 -11.17 25.03
N LYS A 239 -13.95 -9.83 25.10
CA LYS A 239 -14.92 -8.98 25.80
C LYS A 239 -15.65 -8.01 24.88
N ASN A 240 -15.31 -8.00 23.61
CA ASN A 240 -15.72 -6.98 22.64
C ASN A 240 -16.08 -7.64 21.30
N THR A 241 -16.37 -6.85 20.28
CA THR A 241 -16.66 -7.39 18.96
C THR A 241 -15.41 -7.48 18.10
N TYR A 242 -15.22 -8.61 17.42
CA TYR A 242 -14.08 -8.82 16.52
C TYR A 242 -14.46 -9.69 15.32
N SER A 243 -13.63 -9.66 14.29
CA SER A 243 -13.74 -10.58 13.14
C SER A 243 -12.73 -11.73 13.27
N PRO A 244 -13.16 -12.99 13.51
CA PRO A 244 -12.26 -14.13 13.53
C PRO A 244 -11.52 -14.35 12.22
N ASP A 245 -12.18 -14.09 11.09
CA ASP A 245 -11.63 -14.28 9.74
C ASP A 245 -11.01 -12.99 9.17
N GLY A 246 -10.95 -11.93 9.98
CA GLY A 246 -10.43 -10.62 9.59
C GLY A 246 -11.34 -9.86 8.64
N LEU A 247 -10.86 -8.71 8.17
CA LEU A 247 -11.48 -7.96 7.08
C LEU A 247 -10.64 -8.13 5.82
N GLN A 248 -11.27 -8.00 4.65
CA GLN A 248 -10.58 -7.95 3.37
C GLN A 248 -10.15 -6.52 3.05
N THR A 249 -8.91 -6.36 2.62
CA THR A 249 -8.41 -5.11 2.04
C THR A 249 -8.90 -4.90 0.61
N VAL A 250 -8.53 -3.77 0.00
CA VAL A 250 -8.89 -3.38 -1.37
C VAL A 250 -7.80 -3.73 -2.38
N TYR A 251 -8.14 -3.76 -3.66
CA TYR A 251 -7.18 -3.86 -4.75
C TYR A 251 -6.78 -2.45 -5.24
N ARG A 252 -5.50 -2.06 -5.25
CA ARG A 252 -4.32 -2.80 -4.76
C ARG A 252 -4.18 -2.69 -3.23
N ALA A 253 -3.66 -3.74 -2.61
CA ALA A 253 -3.39 -3.80 -1.16
C ALA A 253 -2.16 -2.96 -0.81
N LEU A 254 -2.31 -1.64 -0.85
CA LEU A 254 -1.28 -0.63 -0.58
C LEU A 254 -1.83 0.36 0.45
N THR A 255 -0.95 0.96 1.25
CA THR A 255 -1.32 1.93 2.30
C THR A 255 -2.25 3.04 1.81
N ASN A 256 -1.90 3.81 0.77
CA ASN A 256 -2.71 4.97 0.39
C ASN A 256 -4.11 4.57 -0.15
N PRO A 257 -4.25 3.58 -1.05
CA PRO A 257 -5.57 3.08 -1.45
C PRO A 257 -6.40 2.52 -0.29
N ALA A 258 -5.79 1.75 0.62
CA ALA A 258 -6.48 1.14 1.74
C ALA A 258 -6.97 2.18 2.76
N PHE A 259 -6.13 3.15 3.14
CA PHE A 259 -6.55 4.25 4.02
C PHE A 259 -7.63 5.13 3.40
N ALA A 260 -7.50 5.46 2.11
CA ALA A 260 -8.56 6.18 1.41
C ALA A 260 -9.88 5.39 1.43
N SER A 261 -9.82 4.06 1.34
CA SER A 261 -10.99 3.18 1.47
C SER A 261 -11.55 3.14 2.90
N ILE A 262 -10.72 3.09 3.94
CA ILE A 262 -11.12 3.15 5.36
C ILE A 262 -11.77 4.50 5.71
N LEU A 263 -11.34 5.60 5.08
CA LEU A 263 -11.85 6.93 5.38
C LEU A 263 -13.06 7.34 4.52
N THR A 264 -13.25 6.74 3.35
CA THR A 264 -14.34 7.10 2.41
C THR A 264 -15.42 6.01 2.29
N GLY A 265 -15.10 4.78 2.66
CA GLY A 265 -15.93 3.61 2.44
C GLY A 265 -16.09 3.28 0.95
N ALA A 266 -15.25 3.82 0.07
CA ALA A 266 -15.31 3.62 -1.38
C ALA A 266 -14.15 2.73 -1.85
N VAL A 267 -14.26 2.14 -3.03
CA VAL A 267 -13.15 1.42 -3.66
C VAL A 267 -12.17 2.39 -4.37
N PRO A 268 -10.92 1.98 -4.64
CA PRO A 268 -9.91 2.77 -5.38
C PRO A 268 -10.37 3.39 -6.70
N GLU A 269 -11.23 2.72 -7.45
CA GLU A 269 -11.81 3.25 -8.68
C GLU A 269 -12.73 4.45 -8.47
N ILE A 270 -13.37 4.53 -7.30
CA ILE A 270 -14.34 5.58 -6.93
C ILE A 270 -13.63 6.73 -6.23
N HIS A 271 -12.85 6.49 -5.17
CA HIS A 271 -12.16 7.57 -4.45
C HIS A 271 -10.95 8.11 -5.21
N GLY A 272 -10.42 7.38 -6.18
CA GLY A 272 -9.39 7.86 -7.11
C GLY A 272 -7.94 7.68 -6.66
N ILE A 273 -7.68 7.00 -5.54
CA ILE A 273 -6.32 6.65 -5.08
C ILE A 273 -6.06 5.18 -5.43
N LYS A 274 -5.26 4.91 -6.46
CA LYS A 274 -5.06 3.54 -6.99
C LYS A 274 -3.71 2.92 -6.65
N ASN A 275 -2.75 3.74 -6.23
CA ASN A 275 -1.43 3.33 -5.78
C ASN A 275 -0.81 4.45 -4.92
N ASN A 276 0.41 4.23 -4.42
CA ASN A 276 1.14 5.21 -3.61
C ASN A 276 1.85 6.28 -4.47
N ASN A 277 1.74 6.26 -5.79
CA ASN A 277 2.45 7.17 -6.68
C ASN A 277 1.83 8.59 -6.68
N LEU A 278 2.60 9.53 -7.22
CA LEU A 278 2.34 10.98 -7.17
C LEU A 278 1.05 11.41 -7.87
N GLY A 279 0.54 12.58 -7.45
CA GLY A 279 -0.50 13.31 -8.18
C GLY A 279 -1.93 12.77 -8.03
N GLN A 280 -2.19 11.97 -6.99
CA GLN A 280 -3.52 11.47 -6.66
C GLN A 280 -4.03 12.14 -5.39
N THR A 281 -5.30 12.54 -5.42
CA THR A 281 -6.02 13.10 -4.28
C THR A 281 -7.39 12.42 -4.19
N ILE A 282 -7.92 12.29 -2.97
CA ILE A 282 -9.23 11.68 -2.74
C ILE A 282 -10.30 12.58 -3.39
N LYS A 283 -11.10 12.01 -4.29
CA LYS A 283 -12.09 12.72 -5.12
C LYS A 283 -13.51 12.74 -4.54
N VAL A 284 -13.73 12.00 -3.47
CA VAL A 284 -15.05 11.82 -2.85
C VAL A 284 -15.03 12.30 -1.39
N GLU A 285 -16.21 12.40 -0.80
CA GLU A 285 -16.37 12.71 0.62
C GLU A 285 -15.80 11.57 1.49
N GLY A 286 -15.06 11.90 2.54
CA GLY A 286 -14.60 10.99 3.58
C GLY A 286 -14.97 11.49 4.97
N LEU A 287 -14.74 10.68 6.00
CA LEU A 287 -15.08 11.02 7.39
C LEU A 287 -14.52 12.39 7.83
N PRO A 288 -13.27 12.76 7.51
CA PRO A 288 -12.74 14.07 7.92
C PRO A 288 -13.42 15.28 7.26
N ASP A 289 -14.18 15.09 6.18
CA ASP A 289 -15.03 16.16 5.61
C ASP A 289 -16.32 16.36 6.42
N LEU A 290 -16.72 15.35 7.21
CA LEU A 290 -18.00 15.30 7.92
C LEU A 290 -17.89 15.61 9.39
N VAL A 291 -16.72 15.34 9.96
CA VAL A 291 -16.48 15.49 11.39
C VAL A 291 -15.05 15.94 11.62
N LYS A 292 -14.85 16.85 12.58
CA LYS A 292 -13.51 17.30 12.94
C LYS A 292 -12.66 16.10 13.38
N SER A 293 -11.57 15.92 12.66
CA SER A 293 -10.73 14.73 12.73
C SER A 293 -9.26 15.10 12.80
N LYS A 294 -8.45 14.27 13.47
CA LYS A 294 -6.99 14.37 13.47
C LYS A 294 -6.37 13.03 13.06
N LEU A 295 -5.48 13.08 12.08
CA LEU A 295 -4.81 11.89 11.54
C LEU A 295 -3.32 11.93 11.88
N TYR A 296 -2.76 10.83 12.38
CA TYR A 296 -1.42 10.73 12.95
C TYR A 296 -0.65 9.61 12.28
N GLY A 297 0.64 9.83 12.00
CA GLY A 297 1.53 8.78 11.51
C GLY A 297 2.71 9.35 10.73
N SER A 298 3.30 8.55 9.86
CA SER A 298 4.40 8.98 9.00
C SER A 298 3.94 9.93 7.88
N MET A 299 4.87 10.33 7.01
CA MET A 299 4.57 11.14 5.82
C MET A 299 3.48 10.51 4.92
N HIS A 300 3.29 9.18 4.98
CA HIS A 300 2.21 8.47 4.28
C HIS A 300 0.84 9.08 4.60
N VAL A 301 0.60 9.46 5.86
CA VAL A 301 -0.65 10.08 6.32
C VAL A 301 -0.96 11.37 5.58
N LYS A 302 0.06 12.20 5.35
CA LYS A 302 -0.10 13.42 4.55
C LYS A 302 -0.42 13.10 3.09
N HIS A 303 0.13 12.01 2.56
CA HIS A 303 0.00 11.65 1.14
C HIS A 303 -1.32 11.00 0.77
N PHE A 304 -1.97 10.29 1.70
CA PHE A 304 -3.31 9.76 1.49
C PHE A 304 -4.43 10.71 1.96
N SER A 305 -4.10 11.79 2.68
CA SER A 305 -5.07 12.78 3.16
C SER A 305 -5.35 13.87 2.12
N LYS A 306 -6.54 14.46 2.20
CA LYS A 306 -6.80 15.71 1.46
C LYS A 306 -6.00 16.87 2.08
N PRO A 307 -5.61 17.89 1.31
CA PRO A 307 -4.85 19.03 1.82
C PRO A 307 -5.51 19.76 3.00
N GLU A 308 -6.84 19.78 3.06
CA GLU A 308 -7.63 20.41 4.09
C GLU A 308 -7.80 19.56 5.38
N TRP A 309 -7.41 18.29 5.36
CA TRP A 309 -7.52 17.41 6.53
C TRP A 309 -6.37 17.65 7.49
N GLU A 310 -6.66 17.67 8.80
CA GLU A 310 -5.65 17.90 9.83
C GLU A 310 -4.80 16.64 10.04
N THR A 311 -3.52 16.72 9.66
CA THR A 311 -2.53 15.65 9.83
C THR A 311 -1.41 16.05 10.78
N LYS A 312 -0.96 15.12 11.62
CA LYS A 312 0.23 15.27 12.47
C LYS A 312 1.28 14.23 12.09
N ILE A 313 2.38 14.71 11.52
CA ILE A 313 3.40 13.87 10.90
C ILE A 313 4.56 13.61 11.87
N VAL A 314 4.92 12.34 12.00
CA VAL A 314 6.07 11.87 12.77
C VAL A 314 7.13 11.37 11.81
N SER A 315 8.29 12.01 11.86
CA SER A 315 9.37 11.78 10.92
C SER A 315 10.12 10.47 11.22
N LEU A 316 9.92 9.46 10.38
CA LEU A 316 10.62 8.17 10.51
C LEU A 316 12.15 8.31 10.35
N PRO A 317 12.68 9.10 9.40
CA PRO A 317 14.14 9.28 9.29
C PRO A 317 14.75 9.98 10.51
N THR A 318 14.01 10.88 11.14
CA THR A 318 14.45 11.64 12.33
C THR A 318 14.45 10.77 13.58
N HIS A 319 13.34 10.10 13.87
CA HIS A 319 13.16 9.39 15.13
C HIS A 319 13.60 7.92 15.06
N GLY A 320 13.63 7.34 13.87
CA GLY A 320 13.84 5.91 13.64
C GLY A 320 12.57 5.11 13.89
N ILE A 321 12.47 3.93 13.27
CA ILE A 321 11.22 3.18 13.27
C ILE A 321 10.74 2.79 14.68
N TYR A 322 11.66 2.30 15.53
CA TYR A 322 11.34 1.79 16.87
C TYR A 322 10.84 2.83 17.88
N LYS A 323 10.85 4.13 17.53
CA LYS A 323 10.40 5.24 18.41
C LYS A 323 9.26 6.05 17.82
N SER A 324 9.02 5.95 16.52
CA SER A 324 8.10 6.85 15.82
C SER A 324 6.66 6.61 16.28
N ASP A 325 6.28 5.35 16.43
CA ASP A 325 4.96 4.97 16.94
C ASP A 325 4.73 5.46 18.38
N ASP A 326 5.75 5.42 19.24
CA ASP A 326 5.63 5.93 20.62
C ASP A 326 5.36 7.44 20.64
N ILE A 327 6.11 8.20 19.84
CA ILE A 327 5.93 9.65 19.71
C ILE A 327 4.54 9.98 19.16
N MET A 328 4.11 9.26 18.14
CA MET A 328 2.79 9.41 17.56
C MET A 328 1.69 9.14 18.59
N MET A 329 1.81 8.06 19.36
CA MET A 329 0.84 7.71 20.40
C MET A 329 0.80 8.75 21.52
N ASP A 330 1.92 9.40 21.83
CA ASP A 330 1.94 10.51 22.80
C ASP A 330 1.22 11.75 22.26
N LEU A 331 1.42 12.12 20.98
CA LEU A 331 0.66 13.19 20.33
C LEU A 331 -0.85 12.93 20.35
N LEU A 332 -1.26 11.69 20.06
CA LEU A 332 -2.66 11.27 20.15
C LEU A 332 -3.21 11.44 21.57
N LYS A 333 -2.49 10.97 22.59
CA LYS A 333 -2.89 11.11 24.00
C LYS A 333 -3.05 12.57 24.40
N GLU A 334 -2.14 13.44 23.96
CA GLU A 334 -2.21 14.89 24.23
C GLU A 334 -3.46 15.52 23.62
N ASP A 335 -3.77 15.21 22.36
CA ASP A 335 -4.96 15.75 21.70
C ASP A 335 -6.29 15.19 22.22
N LEU A 336 -6.31 13.96 22.75
CA LEU A 336 -7.53 13.39 23.30
C LEU A 336 -8.06 14.17 24.51
N LEU A 337 -7.16 14.83 25.24
CA LEU A 337 -7.50 15.73 26.35
C LEU A 337 -7.87 17.14 25.88
N ALA A 338 -7.61 17.48 24.61
CA ALA A 338 -8.03 18.77 24.07
C ALA A 338 -9.56 18.75 23.85
N ASP A 339 -10.26 19.70 24.45
CA ASP A 339 -11.69 19.91 24.23
C ASP A 339 -11.93 20.88 23.07
N ASP A 340 -11.45 20.51 21.89
CA ASP A 340 -11.51 21.34 20.68
C ASP A 340 -12.57 20.89 19.67
N GLY A 341 -13.46 19.99 20.08
CA GLY A 341 -14.52 19.41 19.25
C GLY A 341 -14.07 18.30 18.31
N THR A 342 -12.83 17.80 18.38
CA THR A 342 -12.38 16.64 17.60
C THR A 342 -13.09 15.37 18.05
N ARG A 343 -13.69 14.64 17.10
CA ARG A 343 -14.49 13.42 17.38
C ARG A 343 -13.94 12.16 16.70
N LEU A 344 -13.03 12.30 15.73
CA LEU A 344 -12.37 11.17 15.08
C LEU A 344 -10.86 11.34 15.16
N PHE A 345 -10.19 10.30 15.64
CA PHE A 345 -8.74 10.21 15.72
C PHE A 345 -8.29 8.98 14.95
N VAL A 346 -7.33 9.12 14.04
CA VAL A 346 -6.83 7.99 13.24
C VAL A 346 -5.32 7.94 13.36
N ALA A 347 -4.78 6.91 14.00
CA ALA A 347 -3.35 6.72 14.18
C ALA A 347 -2.87 5.54 13.36
N ASP A 348 -1.84 5.78 12.55
CA ASP A 348 -1.18 4.80 11.71
C ASP A 348 0.17 4.38 12.31
N LEU A 349 0.22 3.16 12.86
CA LEU A 349 1.39 2.56 13.47
C LEU A 349 2.26 1.91 12.38
N SER A 350 3.29 2.63 11.94
CA SER A 350 4.09 2.23 10.77
C SER A 350 5.13 1.13 11.07
N GLU A 351 5.37 0.78 12.34
CA GLU A 351 6.48 -0.12 12.70
C GLU A 351 6.33 -1.53 12.12
N VAL A 352 5.12 -2.07 12.08
CA VAL A 352 4.86 -3.44 11.60
C VAL A 352 5.12 -3.55 10.10
N ASP A 353 4.50 -2.71 9.28
CA ASP A 353 4.72 -2.66 7.83
C ASP A 353 6.20 -2.46 7.49
N PHE A 354 6.82 -1.44 8.09
CA PHE A 354 8.22 -1.11 7.82
C PHE A 354 9.16 -2.29 8.11
N LEU A 355 9.00 -2.97 9.25
CA LEU A 355 9.83 -4.12 9.60
C LEU A 355 9.48 -5.36 8.75
N GLY A 356 8.25 -5.46 8.26
CA GLY A 356 7.84 -6.44 7.24
C GLY A 356 8.61 -6.25 5.94
N HIS A 357 8.66 -5.02 5.41
CA HIS A 357 9.44 -4.69 4.23
C HIS A 357 10.96 -4.85 4.43
N ALA A 358 11.47 -4.53 5.63
CA ALA A 358 12.90 -4.55 5.91
C ALA A 358 13.47 -5.97 6.15
N TYR A 359 12.72 -6.80 6.89
CA TYR A 359 13.21 -8.11 7.36
C TYR A 359 12.39 -9.30 6.82
N GLY A 360 11.18 -9.06 6.35
CA GLY A 360 10.22 -10.08 5.91
C GLY A 360 9.08 -10.28 6.90
N SER A 361 7.89 -10.53 6.38
CA SER A 361 6.63 -10.76 7.10
C SER A 361 6.58 -12.07 7.89
N ASP A 362 7.58 -12.94 7.72
CA ASP A 362 7.76 -14.16 8.51
C ASP A 362 8.94 -14.06 9.48
N SER A 363 9.58 -12.88 9.56
CA SER A 363 10.74 -12.65 10.42
C SER A 363 10.33 -12.47 11.88
N LEU A 364 11.27 -12.77 12.78
CA LEU A 364 11.12 -12.45 14.20
C LEU A 364 10.97 -10.94 14.45
N ASN A 365 11.62 -10.09 13.64
CA ASN A 365 11.50 -8.64 13.73
C ASN A 365 10.05 -8.17 13.49
N TYR A 366 9.38 -8.75 12.49
CA TYR A 366 7.98 -8.47 12.18
C TYR A 366 7.05 -8.96 13.30
N ILE A 367 7.20 -10.21 13.75
CA ILE A 367 6.39 -10.73 14.87
C ILE A 367 6.57 -9.90 16.15
N GLU A 368 7.81 -9.50 16.47
CA GLU A 368 8.09 -8.69 17.64
C GLU A 368 7.53 -7.27 17.49
N ALA A 369 7.43 -6.74 16.28
CA ALA A 369 6.74 -5.48 16.01
C ALA A 369 5.24 -5.57 16.35
N ILE A 370 4.58 -6.68 15.97
CA ILE A 370 3.18 -6.92 16.33
C ILE A 370 3.01 -7.01 17.86
N ARG A 371 3.94 -7.66 18.57
CA ARG A 371 3.93 -7.70 20.05
C ARG A 371 4.14 -6.33 20.68
N ARG A 372 4.99 -5.47 20.09
CA ARG A 372 5.15 -4.09 20.55
C ARG A 372 3.89 -3.27 20.29
N ALA A 373 3.19 -3.49 19.17
CA ALA A 373 1.89 -2.87 18.92
C ALA A 373 0.86 -3.28 19.99
N ASP A 374 0.76 -4.56 20.36
CA ASP A 374 -0.09 -5.03 21.47
C ASP A 374 0.19 -4.30 22.79
N LYS A 375 1.47 -4.17 23.15
CA LYS A 375 1.88 -3.42 24.34
C LYS A 375 1.53 -1.93 24.27
N ARG A 376 1.75 -1.27 23.12
CA ARG A 376 1.39 0.15 22.94
C ARG A 376 -0.11 0.37 23.07
N ILE A 377 -0.90 -0.56 22.54
CA ILE A 377 -2.35 -0.52 22.66
C ILE A 377 -2.76 -0.75 24.13
N GLU A 378 -2.15 -1.69 24.84
CA GLU A 378 -2.38 -1.88 26.29
C GLU A 378 -2.13 -0.58 27.10
N GLU A 379 -0.99 0.06 26.85
CA GLU A 379 -0.62 1.32 27.49
C GLU A 379 -1.61 2.45 27.16
N PHE A 380 -2.11 2.48 25.92
CA PHE A 380 -3.12 3.44 25.48
C PHE A 380 -4.47 3.21 26.16
N PHE A 381 -4.96 1.97 26.25
CA PHE A 381 -6.19 1.67 26.98
C PHE A 381 -6.06 1.98 28.48
N SER A 382 -4.89 1.70 29.07
CA SER A 382 -4.58 2.06 30.45
C SER A 382 -4.62 3.58 30.65
N TYR A 383 -4.14 4.34 29.66
CA TYR A 383 -4.23 5.80 29.65
C TYR A 383 -5.68 6.29 29.58
N LEU A 384 -6.50 5.76 28.65
CA LEU A 384 -7.91 6.13 28.52
C LEU A 384 -8.67 5.90 29.82
N LYS A 385 -8.48 4.75 30.46
CA LYS A 385 -9.08 4.43 31.76
C LYS A 385 -8.64 5.39 32.86
N LYS A 386 -7.33 5.67 32.95
CA LYS A 386 -6.78 6.60 33.96
C LYS A 386 -7.30 8.03 33.78
N LYS A 387 -7.67 8.41 32.57
CA LYS A 387 -8.18 9.73 32.21
C LYS A 387 -9.71 9.78 32.14
N GLU A 388 -10.40 8.70 32.48
CA GLU A 388 -11.87 8.62 32.46
C GLU A 388 -12.45 8.96 31.08
N LEU A 389 -11.76 8.51 30.02
CA LEU A 389 -12.15 8.74 28.61
C LEU A 389 -12.88 7.54 27.99
N THR A 390 -13.18 6.50 28.76
CA THR A 390 -13.70 5.22 28.27
C THR A 390 -15.20 5.23 27.97
N ASP A 391 -15.98 5.95 28.76
CA ASP A 391 -17.44 5.86 28.78
C ASP A 391 -18.09 6.36 27.48
N ASP A 392 -17.40 7.27 26.76
CA ASP A 392 -17.91 7.87 25.52
C ASP A 392 -16.93 7.84 24.35
N ALA A 393 -16.03 6.85 24.38
CA ALA A 393 -15.10 6.57 23.29
C ALA A 393 -15.20 5.11 22.83
N VAL A 394 -15.04 4.91 21.51
CA VAL A 394 -14.81 3.60 20.91
C VAL A 394 -13.43 3.58 20.30
N VAL A 395 -12.70 2.49 20.51
CA VAL A 395 -11.41 2.21 19.88
C VAL A 395 -11.58 1.08 18.87
N ILE A 396 -11.24 1.35 17.63
CA ILE A 396 -11.15 0.37 16.55
C ILE A 396 -9.67 0.04 16.35
N ILE A 397 -9.30 -1.23 16.48
CA ILE A 397 -7.97 -1.74 16.13
C ILE A 397 -8.10 -2.51 14.84
N CYS A 398 -7.37 -2.10 13.81
CA CYS A 398 -7.42 -2.73 12.50
C CYS A 398 -6.03 -2.78 11.83
N SER A 399 -5.99 -3.28 10.60
CA SER A 399 -4.91 -3.04 9.66
C SER A 399 -5.51 -2.70 8.29
N ASP A 400 -4.73 -2.07 7.45
CA ASP A 400 -5.08 -1.58 6.13
C ASP A 400 -4.79 -2.63 5.06
N HIS A 401 -3.68 -3.36 5.17
CA HIS A 401 -3.37 -4.52 4.34
C HIS A 401 -2.44 -5.53 5.03
N GLY A 402 -2.30 -6.70 4.42
CA GLY A 402 -1.29 -7.68 4.80
C GLY A 402 0.02 -7.55 4.00
N MET A 403 0.82 -8.62 3.98
CA MET A 403 2.16 -8.65 3.37
C MET A 403 2.59 -10.08 3.04
N VAL A 404 3.30 -10.28 1.92
CA VAL A 404 3.95 -11.56 1.60
C VAL A 404 5.44 -11.33 1.38
N ARG A 405 6.26 -12.05 2.16
CA ARG A 405 7.71 -11.85 2.20
C ARG A 405 8.02 -10.39 2.56
N ILE A 406 8.48 -9.58 1.62
CA ILE A 406 8.87 -8.19 1.87
C ILE A 406 8.04 -7.20 1.06
N ASP A 407 6.90 -7.64 0.51
CA ASP A 407 6.04 -6.76 -0.29
C ASP A 407 4.57 -7.21 -0.33
N HIS A 408 3.71 -6.36 -0.88
CA HIS A 408 2.27 -6.57 -1.02
C HIS A 408 1.79 -5.97 -2.35
N SER A 409 0.53 -6.20 -2.76
CA SER A 409 -0.31 -5.27 -3.55
C SER A 409 -1.36 -5.97 -4.44
N TYR A 410 -1.21 -7.26 -4.73
CA TYR A 410 -1.98 -7.91 -5.80
C TYR A 410 -3.10 -8.82 -5.31
N LEU A 411 -3.29 -8.93 -4.00
CA LEU A 411 -4.27 -9.87 -3.42
C LEU A 411 -4.02 -11.31 -3.91
N LEU A 412 -2.74 -11.70 -4.03
CA LEU A 412 -2.34 -13.03 -4.50
C LEU A 412 -2.44 -14.09 -3.41
N SER A 413 -2.47 -13.66 -2.15
CA SER A 413 -2.43 -14.52 -0.99
C SER A 413 -3.36 -13.98 0.08
N ASP A 414 -3.98 -14.88 0.83
CA ASP A 414 -4.72 -14.57 2.05
C ASP A 414 -3.89 -13.74 3.03
N ALA A 415 -2.57 -13.92 3.05
CA ALA A 415 -1.64 -13.13 3.84
C ALA A 415 -1.60 -11.65 3.45
N GLU A 416 -1.98 -11.27 2.23
CA GLU A 416 -2.16 -9.86 1.83
C GLU A 416 -3.61 -9.39 2.06
N ILE A 417 -4.58 -10.29 1.85
CA ILE A 417 -5.99 -9.96 1.80
C ILE A 417 -6.56 -9.68 3.19
N TYR A 418 -6.30 -10.58 4.16
CA TYR A 418 -7.00 -10.59 5.44
C TYR A 418 -6.21 -9.90 6.54
N VAL A 419 -6.88 -8.93 7.18
CA VAL A 419 -6.33 -8.07 8.22
C VAL A 419 -7.10 -8.18 9.54
N PRO A 420 -6.46 -8.02 10.71
CA PRO A 420 -7.14 -8.06 12.00
C PRO A 420 -8.15 -6.92 12.15
N PHE A 421 -9.23 -7.18 12.90
CA PHE A 421 -10.21 -6.17 13.28
C PHE A 421 -10.82 -6.46 14.65
N ILE A 422 -10.78 -5.47 15.53
CA ILE A 422 -11.41 -5.45 16.86
C ILE A 422 -12.05 -4.07 17.03
N ILE A 423 -13.29 -4.03 17.52
CA ILE A 423 -13.95 -2.80 17.96
C ILE A 423 -14.24 -2.92 19.44
N SER A 424 -13.82 -1.94 20.24
CA SER A 424 -13.88 -1.99 21.70
C SER A 424 -14.40 -0.69 22.30
N GLY A 425 -15.18 -0.79 23.37
CA GLY A 425 -15.71 0.34 24.14
C GLY A 425 -16.79 -0.11 25.11
N GLU A 426 -17.16 0.70 26.08
CA GLU A 426 -18.15 0.30 27.11
C GLU A 426 -19.53 0.00 26.52
N LYS A 427 -19.87 0.66 25.42
CA LYS A 427 -21.12 0.47 24.67
C LYS A 427 -21.04 -0.65 23.63
N ILE A 428 -19.89 -1.30 23.48
CA ILE A 428 -19.68 -2.37 22.50
C ILE A 428 -20.01 -3.72 23.12
N LYS A 429 -20.75 -4.55 22.39
CA LYS A 429 -21.12 -5.91 22.79
C LYS A 429 -19.99 -6.89 22.51
N ASN A 430 -20.07 -8.05 23.17
CA ASN A 430 -19.21 -9.19 22.89
C ASN A 430 -19.87 -10.08 21.84
N ASN A 431 -19.53 -9.87 20.56
CA ASN A 431 -20.09 -10.58 19.43
C ASN A 431 -19.01 -10.88 18.38
N LEU A 432 -19.33 -11.73 17.41
CA LEU A 432 -18.44 -12.09 16.31
C LEU A 432 -18.98 -11.54 14.99
N ILE A 433 -18.09 -10.98 14.18
CA ILE A 433 -18.36 -10.72 12.75
C ILE A 433 -17.99 -12.00 12.01
N SER A 434 -18.99 -12.84 11.72
CA SER A 434 -18.83 -14.19 11.16
C SER A 434 -19.14 -14.29 9.67
N TYR A 435 -19.09 -13.16 8.95
CA TYR A 435 -19.33 -13.06 7.52
C TYR A 435 -18.17 -12.33 6.84
N PRO A 436 -17.98 -12.52 5.51
CA PRO A 436 -17.00 -11.75 4.75
C PRO A 436 -17.25 -10.25 4.86
N ALA A 437 -16.26 -9.52 5.35
CA ALA A 437 -16.33 -8.08 5.57
C ALA A 437 -15.10 -7.38 4.99
N SER A 438 -15.20 -6.06 4.79
CA SER A 438 -14.18 -5.23 4.14
C SER A 438 -13.69 -4.14 5.07
N ILE A 439 -12.44 -3.68 4.90
CA ILE A 439 -11.94 -2.49 5.59
C ILE A 439 -12.80 -1.24 5.30
N MET A 440 -13.54 -1.22 4.20
CA MET A 440 -14.49 -0.15 3.85
C MET A 440 -15.69 -0.07 4.81
N ASP A 441 -16.05 -1.17 5.46
CA ASP A 441 -17.15 -1.24 6.43
C ASP A 441 -16.83 -0.46 7.72
N ILE A 442 -15.54 -0.21 7.98
CA ILE A 442 -15.06 0.64 9.09
C ILE A 442 -15.67 2.03 8.95
N THR A 443 -15.64 2.64 7.77
CA THR A 443 -16.18 4.00 7.53
C THR A 443 -17.64 4.12 7.95
N LEU A 444 -18.44 3.13 7.56
CA LEU A 444 -19.88 3.10 7.81
C LEU A 444 -20.15 2.89 9.30
N THR A 445 -19.41 1.98 9.93
CA THR A 445 -19.49 1.74 11.37
C THR A 445 -19.13 2.99 12.18
N ILE A 446 -18.10 3.75 11.77
CA ILE A 446 -17.73 5.02 12.40
C ILE A 446 -18.83 6.08 12.23
N SER A 447 -19.40 6.19 11.03
CA SER A 447 -20.48 7.14 10.76
C SER A 447 -21.70 6.86 11.67
N TYR A 448 -22.06 5.59 11.82
CA TYR A 448 -23.13 5.13 12.70
C TYR A 448 -22.84 5.44 14.17
N LEU A 449 -21.64 5.12 14.66
CA LEU A 449 -21.20 5.43 16.02
C LEU A 449 -21.28 6.91 16.36
N LEU A 450 -20.81 7.77 15.46
CA LEU A 450 -20.78 9.21 15.66
C LEU A 450 -22.12 9.89 15.40
N GLY A 451 -23.11 9.18 14.87
CA GLY A 451 -24.41 9.74 14.50
C GLY A 451 -24.34 10.77 13.39
N ILE A 452 -23.41 10.59 12.44
CA ILE A 452 -23.22 11.48 11.29
C ILE A 452 -23.69 10.78 10.01
N LYS A 453 -23.98 11.55 8.95
CA LYS A 453 -24.33 10.97 7.65
C LYS A 453 -23.19 10.07 7.14
N TYR A 454 -23.53 9.02 6.40
CA TYR A 454 -22.54 8.22 5.68
C TYR A 454 -21.90 9.05 4.57
N PRO A 455 -20.59 8.90 4.29
CA PRO A 455 -19.97 9.56 3.14
C PRO A 455 -20.69 9.20 1.84
N SER A 456 -20.91 10.19 0.98
CA SER A 456 -21.77 10.10 -0.20
C SER A 456 -21.52 8.92 -1.14
N HIS A 457 -20.27 8.48 -1.28
CA HIS A 457 -19.85 7.40 -2.18
C HIS A 457 -19.46 6.11 -1.45
N SER A 458 -19.70 6.04 -0.14
CA SER A 458 -19.44 4.84 0.65
C SER A 458 -20.25 3.65 0.14
N SER A 459 -19.77 2.43 0.31
CA SER A 459 -20.44 1.17 0.02
C SER A 459 -20.00 0.13 1.04
N GLY A 460 -20.89 -0.81 1.37
CA GLY A 460 -20.66 -1.81 2.41
C GLY A 460 -21.69 -1.69 3.53
N ARG A 461 -21.31 -2.16 4.72
CA ARG A 461 -22.21 -2.30 5.87
C ARG A 461 -21.69 -1.72 7.17
N VAL A 462 -22.64 -1.41 8.05
CA VAL A 462 -22.39 -1.19 9.48
C VAL A 462 -22.25 -2.55 10.17
N PHE A 463 -21.25 -2.70 11.03
CA PHE A 463 -21.09 -3.84 11.94
C PHE A 463 -22.09 -3.75 13.10
N ILE A 464 -23.37 -4.00 12.82
CA ILE A 464 -24.44 -3.87 13.80
C ILE A 464 -24.28 -4.83 14.99
N GLU A 465 -23.57 -5.93 14.77
CA GLU A 465 -23.23 -6.92 15.80
C GLU A 465 -22.45 -6.28 16.95
N ALA A 466 -21.73 -5.19 16.71
CA ALA A 466 -21.07 -4.44 17.78
C ALA A 466 -22.05 -3.80 18.78
N PHE A 467 -23.34 -3.68 18.42
CA PHE A 467 -24.35 -2.92 19.16
C PHE A 467 -25.59 -3.74 19.56
N SER A 468 -25.86 -4.85 18.86
CA SER A 468 -27.03 -5.70 19.05
C SER A 468 -26.87 -6.75 20.15
#